data_AF-A0A7Y7SST7-F1
#
_entry.id   AF-A0A7Y7SST7-F1
#
_cell.length_a   1.000
_cell.length_b   1.000
_cell.length_c   1.000
_cell.angle_alpha   90.00
_cell.angle_beta   90.00
_cell.angle_gamma   90.00
#
_symmetry.space_group_name_H-M   'P 1'
#
loop_
_entity.id
_entity.type
_entity.pdbx_description
1 polymer ?
#
loop_
_entity_poly.entity_id
_entity_poly.type
_entity_poly.pdbx_seq_one_letter_code
_entity_poly.pdbx_strand_id
1 'polypeptide(L)' 'MTPQTENALRAVARKCRTEILTAIDGKPKSEHDRIITTLLDKHAKTINCLPPNTFRPKAWLVHYVRQIEKELRQ' A
#
# COMPACT_ATOMS: atom_id res chain seq x y z
N MET A 1 4.56 -17.27 4.74
CA MET A 1 3.22 -16.63 4.81
C MET A 1 2.18 -17.68 4.44
N THR A 2 1.04 -17.70 5.11
CA THR A 2 -0.10 -18.49 4.61
C THR A 2 -0.76 -17.75 3.44
N PRO A 3 -1.41 -18.46 2.50
CA PRO A 3 -2.12 -17.83 1.38
C PRO A 3 -3.21 -16.85 1.83
N GLN A 4 -3.81 -17.10 3.00
CA GLN A 4 -4.79 -16.20 3.62
C GLN A 4 -4.17 -14.85 4.01
N THR A 5 -3.01 -14.87 4.66
CA THR A 5 -2.29 -13.65 5.04
C THR A 5 -1.81 -12.89 3.82
N GLU A 6 -1.29 -13.58 2.80
CA GLU A 6 -0.88 -12.95 1.55
C GLU A 6 -2.05 -12.28 0.82
N ASN A 7 -3.21 -12.94 0.77
CA ASN A 7 -4.40 -12.36 0.15
C ASN A 7 -4.93 -11.15 0.93
N ALA A 8 -4.96 -11.21 2.26
CA ALA A 8 -5.36 -10.07 3.10
C ALA A 8 -4.44 -8.86 2.88
N LEU A 9 -3.14 -9.12 2.81
CA LEU A 9 -2.11 -8.10 2.53
C LEU A 9 -2.22 -7.52 1.12
N ARG A 10 -2.47 -8.35 0.10
CA ARG A 10 -2.81 -7.89 -1.25
C ARG A 10 -4.06 -7.02 -1.26
N ALA A 11 -5.08 -7.38 -0.51
CA ALA A 11 -6.32 -6.60 -0.42
C ALA A 11 -6.06 -5.21 0.20
N VAL A 12 -5.25 -5.13 1.27
CA VAL A 12 -4.84 -3.85 1.86
C VAL A 12 -4.06 -2.99 0.87
N ALA A 13 -3.12 -3.58 0.13
CA ALA A 13 -2.31 -2.85 -0.85
C ALA A 13 -3.16 -2.34 -2.03
N ARG A 14 -4.11 -3.14 -2.54
CA ARG A 14 -5.08 -2.69 -3.56
C ARG A 14 -5.94 -1.53 -3.05
N LYS A 15 -6.46 -1.64 -1.83
CA LYS A 15 -7.26 -0.58 -1.20
C LYS A 15 -6.47 0.71 -1.05
N CYS A 16 -5.24 0.61 -0.55
CA CYS A 16 -4.32 1.75 -0.42
C CYS A 16 -4.08 2.44 -1.77
N ARG A 17 -3.86 1.68 -2.85
CA ARG A 17 -3.68 2.23 -4.20
C ARG A 17 -4.91 2.99 -4.68
N THR A 18 -6.10 2.41 -4.53
CA THR A 18 -7.35 3.09 -4.93
C THR A 18 -7.56 4.37 -4.14
N GLU A 19 -7.34 4.31 -2.82
CA GLU A 19 -7.46 5.47 -1.93
C GLU A 19 -6.45 6.57 -2.31
N ILE A 20 -5.21 6.19 -2.67
CA ILE A 20 -4.19 7.12 -3.19
C ILE A 20 -4.66 7.77 -4.49
N LEU A 21 -5.10 7.00 -5.49
CA LEU A 21 -5.51 7.54 -6.77
C LEU A 21 -6.68 8.51 -6.63
N THR A 22 -7.70 8.15 -5.86
CA THR A 22 -8.83 9.03 -5.57
C THR A 22 -8.40 10.28 -4.81
N ALA A 23 -7.45 10.18 -3.89
CA ALA A 23 -6.98 11.31 -3.10
C ALA A 23 -6.05 12.25 -3.88
N ILE A 24 -5.29 11.75 -4.86
CA ILE A 24 -4.43 12.57 -5.72
C ILE A 24 -5.14 13.07 -6.98
N ASP A 25 -6.31 12.52 -7.31
CA ASP A 25 -7.15 12.97 -8.42
C ASP A 25 -7.56 14.44 -8.21
N GLY A 26 -7.24 15.29 -9.17
CA GLY A 26 -7.46 16.75 -9.08
C GLY A 26 -6.50 17.51 -8.16
N LYS A 27 -5.54 16.85 -7.50
CA LYS A 27 -4.52 17.49 -6.66
C LYS A 27 -3.25 17.83 -7.45
N PRO A 28 -2.50 18.89 -7.06
CA PRO A 28 -1.19 19.18 -7.63
C PRO A 28 -0.14 18.16 -7.16
N LYS A 29 0.86 17.88 -8.01
CA LYS A 29 1.95 16.92 -7.73
C LYS A 29 2.69 17.21 -6.40
N SER A 30 2.79 18.47 -6.00
CA SER A 30 3.41 18.86 -4.72
C SER A 30 2.68 18.32 -3.50
N GLU A 31 1.36 18.07 -3.59
CA GLU A 31 0.59 17.44 -2.52
C GLU A 31 0.57 15.91 -2.60
N HIS A 32 0.83 15.34 -3.79
CA HIS A 32 0.76 13.89 -4.00
C HIS A 32 1.68 13.14 -3.05
N ASP A 33 2.93 13.58 -2.90
CA ASP A 33 3.90 12.90 -2.02
C ASP A 33 3.42 12.85 -0.56
N ARG A 34 2.86 13.97 -0.06
CA ARG A 34 2.31 14.06 1.29
C ARG A 34 1.07 13.17 1.46
N ILE A 35 0.17 13.17 0.49
CA ILE A 35 -1.05 12.35 0.49
C ILE A 35 -0.68 10.86 0.47
N ILE A 36 0.21 10.47 -0.45
CA ILE A 36 0.73 9.10 -0.59
C ILE A 36 1.38 8.66 0.72
N THR A 37 2.28 9.47 1.28
CA THR A 37 2.98 9.13 2.53
C THR A 37 2.02 8.95 3.70
N THR A 38 0.99 9.81 3.80
CA THR A 38 -0.02 9.74 4.88
C THR A 38 -0.89 8.48 4.75
N LEU A 39 -1.34 8.16 3.53
CA LEU A 39 -2.13 6.97 3.27
C LEU A 39 -1.31 5.69 3.48
N LEU A 40 -0.06 5.66 3.01
CA LEU A 40 0.85 4.54 3.26
C LEU A 40 1.05 4.31 4.76
N ASP A 41 1.22 5.36 5.57
CA ASP A 41 1.38 5.24 7.02
C ASP A 41 0.10 4.70 7.70
N LYS A 42 -1.07 5.22 7.32
CA LYS A 42 -2.39 4.77 7.81
C LYS A 42 -2.62 3.28 7.51
N HIS A 43 -2.32 2.85 6.29
CA HIS A 43 -2.47 1.45 5.90
C HIS A 43 -1.40 0.56 6.55
N ALA A 44 -0.17 1.04 6.69
CA ALA A 44 0.90 0.31 7.37
C ALA A 44 0.55 0.01 8.84
N LYS A 45 -0.13 0.94 9.54
CA LYS A 45 -0.63 0.72 10.91
C LYS A 45 -1.76 -0.30 11.01
N THR A 46 -2.55 -0.46 9.95
CA THR A 46 -3.62 -1.48 9.91
C THR A 46 -3.08 -2.87 9.59
N ILE A 47 -1.84 -2.97 9.11
CA ILE A 47 -1.18 -4.25 8.90
C ILE A 47 -0.66 -4.76 10.25
N ASN A 48 -1.48 -5.56 10.92
CA ASN A 48 -1.12 -6.25 12.17
C ASN A 48 -0.67 -7.70 11.94
N CYS A 49 -0.87 -8.23 10.72
CA CYS A 49 -0.58 -9.63 10.36
C CYS A 49 0.73 -9.80 9.58
N LEU A 50 1.73 -8.93 9.79
CA LEU A 50 3.04 -9.18 9.19
C LEU A 50 3.71 -10.34 9.90
N PRO A 51 4.36 -11.26 9.15
CA PRO A 51 5.15 -12.29 9.78
C PRO A 51 6.24 -11.60 10.61
N PRO A 52 6.47 -12.03 11.86
CA PRO A 52 7.59 -11.54 12.63
C PRO A 52 8.86 -11.81 11.81
N ASN A 53 9.74 -10.82 11.71
CA ASN A 53 11.05 -10.91 11.07
C ASN A 53 11.14 -10.69 9.54
N THR A 54 10.08 -10.31 8.81
CA THR A 54 10.18 -10.19 7.33
C THR A 54 10.46 -8.77 6.85
N PHE A 55 9.67 -7.75 7.22
CA PHE A 55 9.89 -6.35 6.81
C PHE A 55 9.18 -5.36 7.74
N ARG A 56 9.65 -4.10 7.81
CA ARG A 56 8.86 -3.01 8.42
C ARG A 56 7.56 -2.83 7.60
N PRO A 57 6.40 -2.65 8.23
CA PRO A 57 5.10 -2.57 7.53
C PRO A 57 5.09 -1.56 6.37
N LYS A 58 5.73 -0.41 6.57
CA LYS A 58 5.86 0.65 5.57
C LYS A 58 6.68 0.23 4.35
N ALA A 59 7.81 -0.45 4.55
CA ALA A 59 8.68 -0.91 3.46
C ALA A 59 7.99 -2.02 2.65
N TRP A 60 7.29 -2.92 3.35
CA TRP A 60 6.47 -3.95 2.73
C TRP A 60 5.37 -3.33 1.86
N LEU A 61 4.62 -2.36 2.39
CA LEU A 61 3.53 -1.70 1.68
C LEU A 61 4.01 -0.99 0.40
N VAL A 62 5.12 -0.26 0.47
CA VAL A 62 5.70 0.43 -0.69
C VAL A 62 6.12 -0.55 -1.78
N HIS A 63 6.78 -1.66 -1.41
CA HIS A 63 7.20 -2.67 -2.36
C HIS A 63 5.99 -3.32 -3.04
N TYR A 64 4.97 -3.68 -2.26
CA TYR A 64 3.80 -4.40 -2.76
C TYR A 64 2.86 -3.53 -3.59
N VAL A 65 2.67 -2.26 -3.21
CA VAL A 65 1.93 -1.29 -4.03
C VAL A 65 2.59 -1.14 -5.41
N ARG A 66 3.93 -1.01 -5.45
CA ARG A 66 4.68 -0.97 -6.73
C ARG A 66 4.53 -2.26 -7.53
N GLN A 67 4.51 -3.42 -6.88
CA GLN A 67 4.32 -4.70 -7.56
C GLN A 67 2.93 -4.78 -8.18
N ILE A 68 1.88 -4.44 -7.43
CA ILE A 68 0.50 -4.43 -7.92
C ILE A 68 0.35 -3.42 -9.06
N GLU A 69 0.97 -2.25 -8.99
CA GLU A 69 0.97 -1.29 -10.10
C GLU A 69 1.59 -1.87 -11.38
N LYS A 70 2.66 -2.66 -11.26
CA LYS A 70 3.24 -3.36 -12.41
C LYS A 70 2.30 -4.44 -12.94
N GLU A 71 1.69 -5.24 -12.08
CA GLU A 71 0.75 -6.30 -12.45
C GLU A 71 -0.52 -5.74 -13.14
N LEU A 72 -1.05 -4.60 -12.69
CA LEU A 72 -2.26 -3.98 -13.26
C LEU A 72 -2.01 -3.21 -14.56
N ARG A 73 -0.75 -2.90 -14.88
CA ARG A 73 -0.36 -2.17 -16.10
C ARG A 73 -0.06 -3.12 -17.28
N GLN A 74 -0.01 -4.43 -17.04
CA GLN A 74 0.09 -5.48 -18.06
C GLN A 74 -1.30 -5.87 -18.56
#